data_AF-A0A6M0ILR9-F1
#
_entry.id   AF-A0A6M0ILR9-F1
#
_cell.length_a   1.000
_cell.length_b   1.000
_cell.length_c   1.000
_cell.angle_alpha   90.00
_cell.angle_beta   90.00
_cell.angle_gamma   90.00
#
_symmetry.space_group_name_H-M   'P 1'
#
loop_
_entity.id
_entity.type
_entity.pdbx_description
1 polymer ?
#
loop_
_entity_poly.entity_id
_entity_poly.type
_entity_poly.pdbx_seq_one_letter_code
_entity_poly.pdbx_strand_id
1 'polypeptide(L)'
;MERFSVVFISSEQYHQISCATQAEAAAMLKQVFIDQDKEPIGIYDAKTELFDWEPVQKHQYDKLGVEEQGRLGNHLISIAQTLRQQEQQRQEPGIIQEPIFSTLINGL
;
A
#
# COMPACT_ATOMS: atom_id res chain seq x y z
N MET A 1 0.75 11.70 -13.87
CA MET A 1 1.50 10.53 -13.39
C MET A 1 1.26 10.48 -11.91
N GLU A 2 0.62 9.41 -11.45
CA GLU A 2 0.25 9.25 -10.05
C GLU A 2 1.52 8.98 -9.24
N ARG A 3 1.91 9.87 -8.32
CA ARG A 3 3.14 9.76 -7.55
C ARG A 3 2.93 9.00 -6.26
N PHE A 4 1.79 9.21 -5.62
CA PHE A 4 1.49 8.68 -4.30
C PHE A 4 0.52 7.52 -4.42
N SER A 5 0.63 6.56 -3.50
CA SER A 5 -0.30 5.44 -3.37
C SER A 5 -0.78 5.37 -1.93
N VAL A 6 -2.09 5.52 -1.71
CA VAL A 6 -2.70 5.19 -0.41
C VAL A 6 -2.85 3.69 -0.33
N VAL A 7 -2.18 3.04 0.62
CA VAL A 7 -2.23 1.59 0.82
C VAL A 7 -3.13 1.27 2.00
N PHE A 8 -4.00 0.28 1.82
CA PHE A 8 -4.95 -0.19 2.82
C PHE A 8 -5.26 -1.67 2.63
N ILE A 9 -5.80 -2.31 3.66
CA ILE A 9 -6.29 -3.68 3.60
C ILE A 9 -7.83 -3.63 3.55
N SER A 10 -8.43 -4.46 2.70
CA SER A 10 -9.87 -4.70 2.68
C SER A 10 -10.10 -6.14 2.24
N SER A 11 -11.00 -6.85 2.92
CA SER A 11 -11.22 -8.29 2.70
C SER A 11 -9.92 -9.10 2.71
N GLU A 12 -9.05 -8.87 3.71
CA GLU A 12 -7.75 -9.55 3.90
C GLU A 12 -6.72 -9.36 2.76
N GLN A 13 -6.99 -8.44 1.83
CA GLN A 13 -6.11 -8.16 0.69
C GLN A 13 -5.60 -6.73 0.73
N TYR A 14 -4.38 -6.53 0.26
CA TYR A 14 -3.83 -5.19 0.06
C TYR A 14 -4.38 -4.54 -1.21
N HIS A 15 -4.77 -3.29 -1.07
CA HIS A 15 -5.26 -2.46 -2.16
C HIS A 15 -4.50 -1.13 -2.17
N GLN A 16 -4.60 -0.42 -3.29
CA GLN A 16 -4.12 0.94 -3.37
C GLN A 16 -5.13 1.88 -4.04
N ILE A 17 -5.01 3.16 -3.70
CA ILE A 17 -5.58 4.27 -4.48
C ILE A 17 -4.41 5.15 -4.93
N SER A 18 -4.27 5.31 -6.25
CA SER A 18 -3.27 6.18 -6.85
C SER A 18 -3.68 7.64 -6.76
N CYS A 19 -2.74 8.51 -6.39
CA CYS A 19 -2.95 9.95 -6.23
C CYS A 19 -1.79 10.77 -6.84
N ALA A 20 -2.12 11.94 -7.36
CA ALA A 20 -1.15 12.80 -8.02
C ALA A 20 -0.36 13.64 -7.01
N THR A 21 -1.00 13.99 -5.88
CA THR A 21 -0.43 14.88 -4.86
C THR A 21 -0.49 14.30 -3.45
N GLN A 22 0.44 14.73 -2.58
CA GLN A 22 0.45 14.32 -1.17
C GLN A 22 -0.83 14.75 -0.45
N ALA A 23 -1.38 15.92 -0.78
CA ALA A 23 -2.60 16.45 -0.15
C ALA A 23 -3.82 15.58 -0.50
N GLU A 24 -3.91 15.15 -1.75
CA GLU A 24 -4.94 14.20 -2.21
C GLU A 24 -4.79 12.85 -1.52
N ALA A 25 -3.57 12.29 -1.47
CA ALA A 25 -3.30 11.04 -0.78
C ALA A 25 -3.68 11.12 0.72
N ALA A 26 -3.37 12.22 1.39
CA ALA A 26 -3.76 12.45 2.78
C ALA A 26 -5.28 12.56 2.96
N ALA A 27 -5.98 13.19 2.02
CA ALA A 27 -7.45 13.24 2.04
C ALA A 27 -8.06 11.86 1.82
N MET A 28 -7.52 11.07 0.90
CA MET A 28 -7.96 9.71 0.62
C MET A 28 -7.67 8.75 1.79
N LEU A 29 -6.52 8.85 2.43
CA LEU A 29 -6.20 8.06 3.63
C LEU A 29 -7.22 8.32 4.76
N LYS A 30 -7.65 9.58 4.93
CA LYS A 30 -8.72 9.92 5.90
C LYS A 30 -10.06 9.31 5.53
N GLN A 31 -10.40 9.23 4.24
CA GLN A 31 -11.62 8.57 3.80
C GLN A 31 -11.57 7.06 4.07
N VAL A 32 -10.43 6.43 3.79
CA VAL A 32 -10.18 5.01 4.11
C VAL A 32 -10.30 4.77 5.60
N PHE A 33 -9.74 5.63 6.44
CA PHE A 33 -9.80 5.50 7.90
C PHE A 33 -11.23 5.53 8.47
N ILE A 34 -12.16 6.23 7.83
CA ILE A 34 -13.56 6.33 8.28
C ILE A 34 -14.38 5.10 7.84
N ASP A 35 -13.92 4.38 6.83
CA ASP A 35 -14.56 3.18 6.29
C ASP A 35 -14.23 1.97 7.19
N GLN A 36 -15.24 1.42 7.85
CA GLN A 36 -15.06 0.34 8.83
C GLN A 36 -14.62 -0.99 8.20
N ASP A 37 -14.81 -1.16 6.89
CA ASP A 37 -14.42 -2.38 6.16
C ASP A 37 -12.98 -2.29 5.62
N LYS A 38 -12.24 -1.24 6.00
CA LYS A 38 -10.87 -0.98 5.55
C LYS A 38 -9.94 -0.72 6.71
N GLU A 39 -8.75 -1.29 6.62
CA GLU A 39 -7.64 -0.98 7.52
C GLU A 39 -6.65 -0.08 6.79
N PRO A 40 -6.53 1.21 7.18
CA PRO A 40 -5.55 2.10 6.57
C PRO A 40 -4.13 1.70 6.99
N ILE A 41 -3.20 1.65 6.02
CA ILE A 41 -1.77 1.39 6.28
C ILE A 41 -0.96 2.68 6.22
N GLY A 42 -1.11 3.45 5.13
CA GLY A 42 -0.40 4.72 4.96
C GLY A 42 -0.26 5.12 3.49
N ILE A 43 0.68 6.03 3.23
CA ILE A 43 0.94 6.64 1.93
C ILE A 43 2.35 6.26 1.48
N TYR A 44 2.45 5.62 0.33
CA TYR A 44 3.71 5.36 -0.35
C TYR A 44 4.03 6.48 -1.35
N ASP A 45 5.23 7.06 -1.27
CA ASP A 45 5.75 8.02 -2.25
C ASP A 45 6.72 7.32 -3.21
N ALA A 46 6.29 7.08 -4.45
CA ALA A 46 7.11 6.38 -5.43
C ALA A 46 8.32 7.17 -5.93
N LYS A 47 8.42 8.47 -5.63
CA LYS A 47 9.61 9.25 -5.99
C LYS A 47 10.74 8.99 -5.00
N THR A 48 10.42 8.88 -3.71
CA THR A 48 11.41 8.72 -2.64
C THR A 48 11.50 7.29 -2.14
N GLU A 49 10.57 6.43 -2.54
CA GLU A 49 10.41 5.05 -2.05
C GLU A 49 10.24 5.01 -0.52
N LEU A 50 9.58 6.03 0.03
CA LEU A 50 9.31 6.15 1.46
C LEU A 50 7.84 5.91 1.74
N PHE A 51 7.58 5.41 2.94
CA PHE A 51 6.24 5.12 3.44
C PHE A 51 5.91 6.04 4.62
N ASP A 52 4.89 6.85 4.46
CA ASP A 52 4.30 7.67 5.51
C ASP A 52 3.14 6.90 6.15
N TRP A 53 3.37 6.42 7.35
CA TRP A 53 2.47 5.52 8.05
C TRP A 53 1.23 6.24 8.57
N GLU A 54 0.08 5.55 8.54
CA GLU A 54 -1.08 5.99 9.30
C GLU A 54 -0.69 6.05 10.81
N PRO A 55 -1.13 7.07 11.59
CA PRO A 55 -0.68 7.26 12.97
C PRO A 55 -0.77 6.07 13.92
N VAL A 56 -1.85 5.27 13.87
CA VAL A 56 -1.99 4.07 14.70
C VAL A 56 -0.99 3.00 14.24
N GLN A 57 -0.85 2.80 12.93
CA GLN A 57 0.13 1.88 12.37
C GLN A 57 1.57 2.30 12.71
N LYS A 58 1.87 3.59 12.64
CA LYS A 58 3.16 4.16 13.04
C LYS A 58 3.48 3.83 14.49
N HIS A 59 2.50 3.99 15.38
CA HIS A 59 2.70 3.69 16.80
C HIS A 59 3.00 2.20 17.04
N GLN A 60 2.43 1.29 16.26
CA GLN A 60 2.75 -0.13 16.33
C GLN A 60 4.13 -0.43 15.73
N TYR A 61 4.44 0.14 14.57
CA TYR A 61 5.72 0.03 13.89
C TYR A 61 6.88 0.50 14.78
N ASP A 62 6.72 1.65 15.44
CA ASP A 62 7.75 2.26 16.28
C ASP A 62 8.08 1.42 17.54
N LYS A 63 7.22 0.45 17.91
CA LYS A 63 7.47 -0.48 19.02
C LYS A 63 8.29 -1.71 18.64
N LEU A 64 8.43 -1.99 17.34
CA LEU A 64 9.18 -3.13 16.84
C LEU A 64 10.69 -2.93 17.02
N GLY A 65 11.46 -4.01 17.08
CA GLY A 65 12.91 -3.94 17.00
C GLY A 65 13.38 -3.41 15.65
N VAL A 66 14.58 -2.83 15.58
CA VAL A 66 15.14 -2.24 14.33
C VAL A 66 15.11 -3.21 13.14
N GLU A 67 15.44 -4.49 13.38
CA GLU A 67 15.41 -5.52 12.34
C GLU A 67 13.98 -5.79 11.84
N GLU A 68 13.02 -5.88 12.75
CA GLU A 68 11.60 -6.10 12.43
C GLU A 68 11.00 -4.89 11.71
N GLN A 69 11.37 -3.68 12.11
CA GLN A 69 11.04 -2.43 11.42
C GLN A 69 11.55 -2.46 9.98
N GLY A 70 12.82 -2.85 9.78
CA GLY A 70 13.40 -2.98 8.46
C GLY A 70 12.66 -4.00 7.60
N ARG A 71 12.37 -5.18 8.16
CA ARG A 71 11.64 -6.25 7.46
C ARG A 71 10.22 -5.81 7.06
N LEU A 72 9.45 -5.26 8.00
CA LEU A 72 8.07 -4.85 7.76
C LEU A 72 8.00 -3.66 6.78
N GLY A 73 8.87 -2.66 6.94
CA GLY A 73 8.94 -1.52 6.04
C GLY A 73 9.26 -1.94 4.60
N ASN A 74 10.27 -2.79 4.42
CA ASN A 74 10.63 -3.34 3.10
C ASN A 74 9.50 -4.16 2.48
N HIS A 75 8.79 -4.95 3.30
CA HIS A 75 7.65 -5.74 2.83
C HIS A 75 6.52 -4.86 2.29
N LEU A 76 6.13 -3.80 3.01
CA LEU A 76 5.07 -2.90 2.56
C LEU A 76 5.47 -2.07 1.34
N ILE A 77 6.74 -1.65 1.24
CA ILE A 77 7.27 -1.00 0.03
C ILE A 77 7.14 -1.95 -1.17
N SER A 78 7.52 -3.22 -1.01
CA SER A 78 7.39 -4.23 -2.07
C SER A 78 5.93 -4.46 -2.48
N ILE A 79 5.00 -4.50 -1.53
CA ILE A 79 3.55 -4.57 -1.80
C ILE A 79 3.11 -3.35 -2.61
N ALA A 80 3.45 -2.14 -2.17
CA ALA A 80 3.06 -0.90 -2.85
C ALA A 80 3.58 -0.85 -4.29
N GLN A 81 4.84 -1.25 -4.51
CA GLN A 81 5.43 -1.35 -5.85
C GLN A 81 4.69 -2.38 -6.73
N THR A 82 4.37 -3.55 -6.18
CA THR A 82 3.64 -4.60 -6.89
C THR A 82 2.25 -4.14 -7.32
N LEU A 83 1.50 -3.50 -6.42
CA LEU A 83 0.17 -2.98 -6.70
C LEU A 83 0.21 -1.94 -7.83
N ARG A 84 1.22 -1.05 -7.82
CA ARG A 84 1.42 -0.06 -8.88
C ARG A 84 1.73 -0.67 -10.23
N GLN A 85 2.59 -1.68 -10.27
CA GLN A 85 2.90 -2.39 -11.52
C GLN A 85 1.64 -3.08 -12.09
N GLN A 86 0.85 -3.73 -11.23
CA GLN A 86 -0.40 -4.36 -11.64
C GLN A 86 -1.41 -3.35 -12.17
N GLU A 87 -1.54 -2.19 -11.53
CA GLU A 87 -2.43 -1.13 -11.99
C GLU A 87 -1.99 -0.56 -13.35
N GLN A 88 -0.68 -0.34 -13.55
CA GLN A 88 -0.13 0.11 -14.83
C GLN A 88 -0.40 -0.90 -15.94
N GLN A 89 -0.16 -2.19 -15.68
CA GLN A 89 -0.43 -3.27 -16.64
C GLN A 89 -1.91 -3.36 -17.01
N ARG A 90 -2.83 -3.13 -16.07
CA ARG A 90 -4.28 -3.10 -16.35
C ARG A 90 -4.70 -1.92 -17.23
N GLN A 91 -3.94 -0.83 -17.21
CA GLN A 91 -4.24 0.39 -17.98
C GLN A 91 -3.63 0.35 -19.39
N GLU A 92 -2.79 -0.63 -19.73
CA GLU A 92 -2.29 -0.82 -21.09
C GLU A 92 -3.36 -1.42 -22.02
N PRO A 93 -3.72 -0.75 -23.14
CA PRO A 93 -4.71 -1.27 -24.07
C PRO A 93 -4.15 -2.51 -24.79
N GLY A 94 -4.65 -3.69 -24.42
CA GLY A 94 -4.43 -4.94 -25.16
C GLY A 94 -4.01 -6.15 -24.34
N ILE A 95 -3.75 -6.01 -23.03
CA ILE A 95 -3.39 -7.17 -22.19
C ILE A 95 -4.53 -7.49 -21.22
N ILE A 96 -5.33 -8.50 -21.56
CA ILE A 96 -6.20 -9.19 -20.60
C ILE A 96 -5.28 -10.05 -19.74
N GLN A 97 -4.83 -9.55 -18.59
CA GLN A 97 -4.18 -10.39 -17.60
C GLN A 97 -5.24 -11.04 -16.71
N GLU A 98 -5.26 -12.37 -16.71
CA GLU A 98 -6.02 -13.15 -15.74
C GLU A 98 -5.55 -12.80 -14.31
N PRO A 99 -6.46 -12.79 -13.32
CA PRO A 99 -6.10 -12.46 -11.95
C PRO A 99 -5.10 -13.49 -11.40
N ILE A 100 -3.84 -13.07 -11.22
CA ILE A 100 -2.86 -13.87 -10.50
C ILE A 100 -3.21 -13.77 -9.02
N PHE A 101 -3.80 -14.83 -8.48
CA PHE A 101 -4.03 -15.01 -7.05
C PHE A 101 -2.66 -15.06 -6.36
N SER A 102 -2.27 -13.97 -5.70
CA SER A 102 -1.17 -14.00 -4.74
C SER A 102 -1.70 -14.65 -3.46
N THR A 103 -1.73 -15.97 -3.44
CA THR A 103 -1.88 -16.72 -2.20
C THR A 103 -0.55 -16.59 -1.46
N LEU A 104 -0.57 -15.93 -0.29
CA LEU A 104 0.52 -16.00 0.68
C LEU A 104 0.81 -17.48 0.95
N ILE A 105 1.99 -17.96 0.53
CA ILE A 105 2.51 -19.23 1.01
C ILE A 105 2.92 -19.00 2.45
N ASN A 106 2.07 -19.49 3.36
CA ASN A 106 2.47 -19.88 4.70
C ASN A 106 3.69 -20.80 4.59
N GLY A 107 4.82 -20.37 5.14
CA GLY A 107 5.99 -21.18 5.38
C GLY A 107 6.38 -21.05 6.85
N LEU A 108 6.02 -22.08 7.62
CA LEU A 108 6.48 -22.40 8.97
C LEU A 108 8.01 -22.40 9.08
#